data_AF-A0A8C6YVF3-F1
#
_entry.id   AF-A0A8C6YVF3-F1
#
_cell.length_a   1.000
_cell.length_b   1.000
_cell.length_c   1.000
_cell.angle_alpha   90.00
_cell.angle_beta   90.00
_cell.angle_gamma   90.00
#
_symmetry.space_group_name_H-M   'P 1'
#
loop_
_entity.id
_entity.type
_entity.pdbx_description
1 polymer ?
#
loop_
_entity_poly.entity_id
_entity_poly.type
_entity_poly.pdbx_seq_one_letter_code
_entity_poly.pdbx_strand_id
1 'polypeptide(L)' 'MNMGGIEHIKGNYVTARNYYEKALQLVPNSKLLKENLAKLDRLEKRLQEVQEKDQT' A
#
# COMPACT_ATOMS: atom_id res chain seq x y z
N MET A 1 2.80 14.38 6.77
CA MET A 1 2.82 13.08 6.05
C MET A 1 2.89 11.97 7.09
N ASN A 2 2.08 10.91 7.00
CA ASN A 2 2.12 9.81 7.97
C ASN A 2 3.19 8.77 7.58
N MET A 3 3.54 7.87 8.50
CA MET A 3 4.62 6.89 8.27
C MET A 3 4.32 5.97 7.07
N GLY A 4 3.05 5.59 6.88
CA GLY A 4 2.63 4.83 5.69
C GLY A 4 2.87 5.60 4.39
N GLY A 5 2.63 6.91 4.36
CA GLY A 5 2.90 7.79 3.22
C GLY A 5 4.39 7.90 2.89
N ILE A 6 5.24 7.98 3.90
CA ILE A 6 6.70 8.03 3.73
C ILE A 6 7.20 6.73 3.10
N GLU A 7 6.81 5.58 3.66
CA GLU A 7 7.24 4.28 3.12
C GLU A 7 6.65 3.99 1.74
N HIS A 8 5.44 4.50 1.45
CA HIS A 8 4.84 4.41 0.12
C HIS A 8 5.69 5.13 -0.92
N ILE A 9 6.17 6.35 -0.63
CA ILE A 9 7.02 7.12 -1.54
C ILE A 9 8.38 6.44 -1.77
N LYS A 10 8.90 5.75 -0.76
CA LYS A 10 10.14 4.98 -0.86
C LYS A 10 10.00 3.68 -1.67
N GLY A 11 8.78 3.31 -2.07
CA GLY A 11 8.51 2.02 -2.72
C GLY A 11 8.44 0.82 -1.75
N ASN A 12 8.51 1.08 -0.44
CA ASN A 12 8.45 0.04 0.59
C ASN A 12 6.99 -0.33 0.88
N TYR A 13 6.31 -0.90 -0.11
CA TYR A 13 4.85 -1.11 -0.09
C TYR A 13 4.36 -2.01 1.04
N VAL A 14 5.12 -3.05 1.40
CA VAL A 14 4.82 -3.93 2.55
C VAL A 14 4.80 -3.13 3.85
N THR A 15 5.83 -2.31 4.08
CA THR A 15 5.92 -1.46 5.27
C THR A 15 4.83 -0.39 5.26
N ALA A 16 4.55 0.21 4.10
CA ALA A 16 3.48 1.19 3.93
C ALA A 16 2.10 0.61 4.31
N ARG A 17 1.79 -0.60 3.83
CA ARG A 17 0.56 -1.33 4.17
C ARG A 17 0.42 -1.52 5.67
N ASN A 18 1.46 -2.05 6.33
CA ASN A 18 1.46 -2.26 7.78
C ASN A 18 1.13 -0.98 8.56
N TYR A 19 1.68 0.16 8.14
CA TYR A 19 1.37 1.44 8.79
C TYR A 19 -0.05 1.92 8.53
N TYR A 20 -0.56 1.76 7.31
CA TYR A 20 -1.94 2.15 6.98
C TYR A 20 -2.96 1.28 7.72
N GLU A 21 -2.74 -0.03 7.84
CA GLU A 21 -3.62 -0.94 8.58
C GLU A 21 -3.66 -0.60 10.06
N LYS A 22 -2.50 -0.37 10.69
CA LYS A 22 -2.42 0.10 12.09
C LYS A 22 -3.13 1.45 12.28
N ALA A 23 -2.96 2.38 11.34
CA ALA A 23 -3.66 3.67 11.39
C ALA A 23 -5.19 3.51 11.20
N LEU A 24 -5.63 2.54 10.39
CA LEU A 24 -7.04 2.27 10.16
C LEU A 24 -7.71 1.65 11.38
N GLN A 25 -6.99 0.86 12.18
CA GLN A 25 -7.50 0.38 13.49
C GLN A 25 -7.82 1.54 14.44
N LEU A 26 -7.03 2.62 14.40
CA LEU A 26 -7.25 3.83 15.22
C LEU A 26 -8.32 4.75 14.63
N VAL A 27 -8.43 4.81 13.29
CA VAL A 27 -9.39 5.67 12.58
C VAL A 27 -10.13 4.88 11.49
N PRO A 28 -11.09 4.00 11.84
CA PRO A 28 -11.70 3.03 10.91
C PRO A 28 -12.46 3.64 9.73
N ASN A 29 -12.92 4.89 9.89
CA ASN A 29 -13.69 5.61 8.88
C ASN A 29 -12.85 6.57 8.03
N SER A 30 -11.52 6.53 8.15
CA SER A 30 -10.64 7.38 7.36
C SER A 30 -10.70 7.00 5.88
N LYS A 31 -11.36 7.86 5.08
CA LYS A 31 -11.41 7.74 3.62
C LYS A 31 -10.00 7.72 3.01
N LEU A 32 -9.12 8.59 3.49
CA LEU A 32 -7.73 8.69 3.03
C LEU A 32 -6.96 7.38 3.22
N LEU A 33 -7.09 6.72 4.38
CA LEU A 33 -6.38 5.46 4.63
C LEU A 33 -6.89 4.33 3.73
N LYS A 34 -8.21 4.25 3.52
CA LYS A 34 -8.83 3.30 2.60
C LYS A 34 -8.36 3.52 1.16
N GLU A 35 -8.29 4.78 0.72
CA GLU A 35 -7.77 5.14 -0.61
C GLU A 35 -6.29 4.78 -0.79
N ASN A 36 -5.47 4.96 0.24
CA ASN A 36 -4.05 4.59 0.20
C ASN A 36 -3.85 3.08 0.14
N LEU A 37 -4.62 2.30 0.90
CA LEU A 37 -4.61 0.83 0.81
C LEU A 37 -5.04 0.36 -0.58
N ALA A 38 -6.13 0.93 -1.12
CA ALA A 38 -6.59 0.59 -2.47
C ALA A 38 -5.55 0.92 -3.56
N LYS A 39 -4.74 1.98 -3.37
CA LYS A 39 -3.61 2.27 -4.25
C LYS A 39 -2.52 1.20 -4.16
N LEU A 40 -2.19 0.74 -2.96
CA LEU A 40 -1.23 -0.35 -2.76
C LEU A 40 -1.71 -1.66 -3.39
N ASP A 41 -2.98 -2.03 -3.22
CA ASP A 41 -3.56 -3.24 -3.82
C ASP A 41 -3.36 -3.25 -5.34
N ARG A 42 -3.58 -2.11 -6.01
CA ARG A 42 -3.37 -1.97 -7.45
C ARG A 42 -1.89 -2.07 -7.84
N LEU A 43 -0.99 -1.52 -7.03
CA LEU A 43 0.45 -1.60 -7.29
C LEU A 43 0.96 -3.03 -7.17
N GLU A 44 0.57 -3.75 -6.11
CA GLU A 44 0.94 -5.15 -5.88
C GLU A 44 0.47 -6.04 -7.02
N LYS A 45 -0.79 -5.90 -7.45
CA LYS A 45 -1.32 -6.64 -8.60
C LYS A 45 -0.49 -6.43 -9.87
N ARG A 46 -0.15 -5.17 -10.19
CA ARG A 46 0.67 -4.88 -11.38
C ARG A 46 2.09 -5.44 -11.26
N LEU A 47 2.69 -5.39 -10.07
CA LEU A 47 4.03 -5.94 -9.85
C LEU A 47 4.04 -7.46 -10.03
N GLN A 48 2.99 -8.14 -9.55
CA GLN A 48 2.81 -9.57 -9.77
C GLN A 48 2.64 -9.89 -11.26
N GLU A 49 1.79 -9.15 -11.99
CA GLU A 49 1.61 -9.34 -13.44
C GLU A 49 2.91 -9.11 -14.24
N VAL A 50 3.76 -8.16 -13.83
CA VAL A 50 5.07 -7.94 -14.46
C VAL A 50 6.01 -9.11 -14.16
N GLN A 51 6.06 -9.55 -12.90
CA GLN A 51 6.92 -10.65 -12.48
C GLN A 51 6.55 -11.99 -13.15
N GLU A 52 5.25 -12.25 -13.35
CA GLU A 52 4.77 -13.44 -14.07
C GLU A 52 5.17 -13.43 -15.56
N LYS A 53 5.17 -12.25 -16.20
CA LYS A 53 5.58 -12.11 -17.61
C LYS A 53 7.08 -12.27 -17.83
N ASP A 54 7.90 -11.85 -16.88
CA ASP A 54 9.35 -12.01 -16.96
C ASP A 54 9.81 -13.47 -16.75
N GLN A 55 8.89 -14.36 -16.31
CA GLN A 55 9.15 -15.78 -16.05
C GLN A 55 8.67 -16.73 -17.16
N THR A 56 8.01 -16.22 -18.20
CA THR A 56 7.51 -16.98 -19.38
C THR A 56 8.25 -16.61 -20.65
#